data_AF-X1D783-F1
#
_entry.id   AF-X1D783-F1
#
_cell.length_a   1.000
_cell.length_b   1.000
_cell.length_c   1.000
_cell.angle_alpha   90.00
_cell.angle_beta   90.00
_cell.angle_gamma   90.00
#
_symmetry.space_group_name_H-M   'P 1'
#
loop_
_entity.id
_entity.type
_entity.pdbx_description
1 polymer ?
#
loop_
_entity_poly.entity_id
_entity_poly.type
_entity_poly.pdbx_seq_one_letter_code
_entity_poly.pdbx_strand_id
1 'polypeptide(L)'
;MKTIAIIGAGRLGTSLGIALKKNGYQIKALSCLSLSSARESSRLIGEGQPYTDNLKAAGTSRIIIITIPDDKIKTSAEELAAGIPDWEEKLVWHCSGLLPSRILDPLKAKGA
;
A
#
# COMPACT_ATOMS: atom_id res chain seq x y z
N MET A 1 2.96 -7.76 16.26
CA MET A 1 3.67 -7.82 14.96
C MET A 1 3.19 -6.66 14.10
N LYS A 2 4.07 -5.93 13.39
CA LYS A 2 3.66 -4.76 12.59
C LYS A 2 3.07 -5.25 11.26
N THR A 3 1.80 -4.91 10.99
CA THR A 3 1.10 -5.33 9.76
C THR A 3 1.25 -4.28 8.67
N ILE A 4 1.39 -4.74 7.43
CA ILE A 4 1.62 -3.91 6.25
C ILE A 4 0.53 -4.17 5.21
N ALA A 5 0.04 -3.10 4.61
CA ALA A 5 -0.73 -3.13 3.37
C ALA A 5 0.11 -2.58 2.22
N ILE A 6 0.10 -3.26 1.07
CA ILE A 6 0.83 -2.85 -0.14
C ILE A 6 -0.15 -2.40 -1.21
N ILE A 7 -0.09 -1.13 -1.58
CA ILE A 7 -0.93 -0.54 -2.63
C ILE A 7 -0.15 -0.55 -3.94
N GLY A 8 -0.62 -1.35 -4.91
CA GLY A 8 0.08 -1.56 -6.17
C GLY A 8 1.16 -2.64 -6.10
N ALA A 9 0.80 -3.87 -5.74
CA ALA A 9 1.72 -5.00 -5.62
C ALA A 9 2.17 -5.57 -6.98
N GLY A 10 2.75 -4.73 -7.85
CA GLY A 10 3.47 -5.18 -9.04
C GLY A 10 4.83 -5.79 -8.69
N ARG A 11 5.80 -5.70 -9.61
CA ARG A 11 7.17 -6.24 -9.41
C ARG A 11 7.83 -5.70 -8.14
N LEU A 12 7.79 -4.38 -7.93
CA LEU A 12 8.39 -3.72 -6.77
C LEU A 12 7.65 -4.09 -5.48
N GLY A 13 6.34 -3.88 -5.43
CA GLY A 13 5.53 -4.18 -4.25
C GLY A 13 5.64 -5.65 -3.82
N THR A 14 5.65 -6.58 -4.77
CA THR A 14 5.86 -8.01 -4.48
C THR A 14 7.25 -8.29 -3.91
N SER A 15 8.30 -7.76 -4.53
CA SER A 15 9.69 -7.95 -4.07
C SER A 15 9.89 -7.38 -2.66
N LEU A 16 9.34 -6.18 -2.41
CA LEU A 16 9.38 -5.53 -1.11
C LEU A 16 8.58 -6.32 -0.07
N GLY A 17 7.40 -6.83 -0.43
CA GLY A 17 6.58 -7.69 0.42
C GLY A 17 7.32 -8.96 0.85
N ILE A 18 8.01 -9.63 -0.08
CA ILE A 18 8.86 -10.81 0.21
C ILE A 18 9.97 -10.43 1.19
N ALA A 19 10.67 -9.31 0.96
CA ALA A 19 11.76 -8.88 1.83
C ALA A 19 11.27 -8.50 3.24
N LEU A 20 10.15 -7.79 3.35
CA LEU A 20 9.54 -7.40 4.61
C LEU A 20 9.08 -8.63 5.41
N LYS A 21 8.41 -9.59 4.75
CA LYS A 21 8.02 -10.86 5.38
C LYS A 21 9.23 -11.61 5.94
N LYS A 22 10.31 -11.73 5.17
CA LYS A 22 11.57 -12.35 5.61
C LYS A 22 12.18 -11.67 6.84
N ASN A 23 11.87 -10.39 7.07
CA ASN A 23 12.31 -9.62 8.23
C ASN A 23 11.26 -9.53 9.35
N GLY A 24 10.24 -10.40 9.35
CA GLY A 24 9.28 -10.51 10.46
C GLY A 24 8.13 -9.49 10.43
N TYR A 25 7.94 -8.78 9.32
CA TYR A 25 6.70 -8.03 9.09
C TYR A 25 5.61 -8.96 8.56
N GLN A 26 4.35 -8.60 8.77
CA GLN A 26 3.21 -9.34 8.25
C GLN A 26 2.52 -8.54 7.15
N ILE A 27 2.57 -9.01 5.90
CA ILE A 27 1.80 -8.47 4.80
C ILE A 27 0.36 -8.96 4.96
N LYS A 28 -0.52 -8.07 5.43
CA LYS A 28 -1.92 -8.41 5.73
C LYS A 28 -2.82 -8.30 4.51
N ALA A 29 -2.52 -7.34 3.63
CA ALA A 29 -3.27 -7.13 2.39
C ALA A 29 -2.40 -6.53 1.31
N LEU A 30 -2.84 -6.70 0.06
CA LEU A 30 -2.26 -6.03 -1.09
C LEU A 30 -3.33 -5.73 -2.14
N SER A 31 -3.12 -4.69 -2.94
CA SER A 31 -3.97 -4.37 -4.09
C SER A 31 -3.20 -4.34 -5.40
N CYS A 32 -3.86 -4.79 -6.48
CA CYS A 32 -3.43 -4.61 -7.87
C CYS A 32 -4.63 -4.19 -8.73
N LEU A 33 -4.39 -3.73 -9.97
CA LEU A 33 -5.47 -3.38 -10.91
C LEU A 33 -6.37 -4.57 -11.25
N SER A 34 -5.82 -5.79 -11.28
CA SER A 34 -6.56 -7.02 -11.53
C SER A 34 -6.44 -7.98 -10.35
N LEU A 35 -7.51 -8.76 -10.13
CA LEU A 35 -7.52 -9.77 -9.08
C LEU A 35 -6.53 -10.91 -9.36
N SER A 36 -6.28 -11.23 -10.64
CA SER A 36 -5.30 -12.23 -11.02
C SER A 36 -3.88 -11.82 -10.60
N SER A 37 -3.48 -10.57 -10.88
CA SER A 37 -2.18 -10.04 -10.47
C SER A 37 -2.07 -9.92 -8.94
N ALA A 38 -3.14 -9.53 -8.25
CA ALA A 38 -3.15 -9.49 -6.79
C ALA A 38 -2.96 -10.90 -6.21
N ARG A 39 -3.69 -11.90 -6.71
CA ARG A 39 -3.54 -13.31 -6.28
C ARG A 39 -2.15 -13.86 -6.55
N GLU A 40 -1.58 -13.55 -7.71
CA GLU A 40 -0.22 -13.95 -8.04
C GLU A 40 0.80 -13.38 -7.05
N SER A 41 0.71 -12.07 -6.78
CA SER A 41 1.60 -11.37 -5.86
C SER A 41 1.47 -11.90 -4.42
N SER A 42 0.23 -12.15 -3.97
CA SER A 42 -0.06 -12.81 -2.69
C SER A 42 0.56 -14.20 -2.60
N ARG A 43 0.49 -15.02 -3.66
CA ARG A 43 1.15 -16.33 -3.71
C ARG A 43 2.68 -16.21 -3.63
N LEU A 44 3.28 -15.26 -4.35
CA LEU A 44 4.74 -15.05 -4.35
C LEU A 44 5.27 -14.56 -3.00
N ILE A 45 4.54 -13.66 -2.33
CA ILE A 45 4.83 -13.24 -0.95
C ILE A 45 4.55 -14.40 0.03
N GLY A 46 3.56 -15.23 -0.28
CA GLY A 46 3.05 -16.32 0.56
C GLY A 46 2.17 -15.85 1.71
N GLU A 47 1.62 -14.64 1.62
CA GLU A 47 0.62 -14.05 2.53
C GLU A 47 0.03 -12.77 1.92
N GLY A 48 -0.91 -12.15 2.62
CA GLY A 48 -1.59 -10.93 2.19
C GLY A 48 -2.86 -11.22 1.41
N GLN A 49 -4.00 -10.74 1.92
CA GLN A 49 -5.28 -10.86 1.24
C GLN A 49 -5.26 -10.03 -0.06
N PRO A 50 -5.55 -10.63 -1.24
CA PRO A 50 -5.55 -9.92 -2.50
C PRO A 50 -6.83 -9.09 -2.67
N TYR A 51 -6.66 -7.83 -3.07
CA TYR A 51 -7.74 -6.91 -3.40
C TYR A 51 -7.52 -6.28 -4.78
N THR A 52 -8.60 -5.77 -5.36
CA THR A 52 -8.56 -4.79 -6.46
C THR A 52 -8.86 -3.37 -5.98
N ASP A 53 -9.20 -3.23 -4.71
CA ASP A 53 -9.67 -2.01 -4.06
C ASP A 53 -8.59 -1.54 -3.07
N ASN A 54 -8.06 -0.34 -3.31
CA ASN A 54 -6.99 0.25 -2.50
C ASN A 54 -7.48 0.58 -1.08
N LEU A 55 -8.72 1.04 -0.93
CA LEU A 55 -9.30 1.40 0.36
C LEU A 55 -9.42 0.16 1.25
N LYS A 56 -9.91 -0.95 0.70
CA LYS A 56 -9.99 -2.22 1.43
C LYS A 56 -8.62 -2.72 1.87
N ALA A 57 -7.62 -2.66 1.00
CA ALA A 57 -6.27 -3.09 1.34
C ALA A 57 -5.64 -2.18 2.43
N ALA A 58 -5.67 -0.86 2.23
CA ALA A 58 -5.10 0.13 3.15
C ALA A 58 -5.75 0.08 4.53
N GLY A 59 -7.07 -0.11 4.60
CA GLY A 59 -7.82 -0.19 5.86
C GLY A 59 -7.43 -1.38 6.74
N THR A 60 -6.73 -2.39 6.21
CA THR A 60 -6.33 -3.56 7.00
C THR A 60 -5.19 -3.30 7.98
N SER A 61 -4.39 -2.25 7.77
CA SER A 61 -3.10 -2.05 8.43
C SER A 61 -2.83 -0.60 8.83
N ARG A 62 -1.85 -0.41 9.72
CA ARG A 62 -1.31 0.91 10.10
C ARG A 62 -0.09 1.30 9.29
N ILE A 63 0.57 0.36 8.63
CA ILE A 63 1.68 0.65 7.71
C ILE A 63 1.16 0.43 6.29
N ILE A 64 1.26 1.46 5.45
CA ILE A 64 0.78 1.44 4.07
C ILE A 64 1.93 1.84 3.15
N ILE A 65 2.24 0.99 2.18
CA ILE A 65 3.30 1.23 1.20
C ILE A 65 2.68 1.37 -0.18
N ILE A 66 2.92 2.51 -0.82
CA ILE A 66 2.41 2.82 -2.16
C ILE A 66 3.51 2.55 -3.20
N THR A 67 3.30 1.53 -4.03
CA THR A 67 4.23 1.09 -5.09
C THR A 67 3.62 1.16 -6.49
N ILE A 68 2.70 2.11 -6.71
CA ILE A 68 2.10 2.41 -8.01
C ILE A 68 2.97 3.38 -8.85
N PRO A 69 2.73 3.51 -10.16
CA PRO A 69 3.41 4.49 -11.00
C PRO A 69 3.25 5.93 -10.49
N ASP A 70 4.29 6.75 -10.70
CA ASP A 70 4.42 8.12 -10.21
C ASP A 70 3.21 9.01 -10.57
N ASP A 71 2.70 8.90 -11.79
CA ASP A 71 1.55 9.67 -12.28
C ASP A 71 0.23 9.30 -11.56
N LYS A 72 0.19 8.20 -10.81
CA LYS A 72 -0.98 7.73 -10.04
C LYS A 72 -0.89 8.01 -8.55
N ILE A 73 0.28 8.38 -8.02
CA ILE A 73 0.48 8.53 -6.56
C ILE A 73 -0.45 9.59 -5.98
N LYS A 74 -0.54 10.77 -6.62
CA LYS A 74 -1.41 11.85 -6.14
C LYS A 74 -2.87 11.42 -6.09
N THR A 75 -3.39 10.87 -7.19
CA THR A 75 -4.78 10.42 -7.26
C THR A 75 -5.08 9.31 -6.25
N SER A 76 -4.15 8.38 -6.03
CA SER A 76 -4.31 7.35 -5.02
C SER A 76 -4.29 7.92 -3.60
N ALA A 77 -3.45 8.91 -3.31
CA ALA A 77 -3.45 9.58 -2.01
C ALA A 77 -4.78 10.33 -1.75
N GLU A 78 -5.32 11.00 -2.77
CA GLU A 78 -6.63 11.67 -2.69
C GLU A 78 -7.78 10.67 -2.50
N GLU A 79 -7.78 9.56 -3.26
CA GLU A 79 -8.73 8.44 -3.11
C GLU A 79 -8.71 7.89 -1.68
N LEU A 80 -7.52 7.57 -1.18
CA LEU A 80 -7.30 7.02 0.15
C LEU A 80 -7.73 8.00 1.25
N ALA A 81 -7.42 9.29 1.12
CA ALA A 81 -7.82 10.35 2.06
C ALA A 81 -9.33 10.57 2.09
N ALA A 82 -10.01 10.39 0.94
CA ALA A 82 -11.46 10.54 0.84
C ALA A 82 -12.21 9.33 1.39
N GLY A 83 -11.69 8.11 1.16
CA GLY A 83 -12.38 6.88 1.53
C GLY A 83 -12.06 6.33 2.93
N ILE A 84 -10.95 6.74 3.54
CA ILE A 84 -10.61 6.41 4.93
C ILE A 84 -10.60 7.72 5.73
N PRO A 85 -11.54 7.92 6.68
CA PRO A 85 -11.73 9.22 7.32
C PRO A 85 -10.62 9.59 8.30
N ASP A 86 -9.98 8.58 8.92
CA ASP A 86 -9.00 8.75 9.98
C ASP A 86 -7.69 8.02 9.64
N TRP A 87 -6.61 8.80 9.59
CA TRP A 87 -5.26 8.32 9.33
C TRP A 87 -4.34 8.45 10.54
N GLU A 88 -4.86 8.76 11.72
CA GLU A 88 -4.07 8.75 12.95
C GLU A 88 -3.34 7.42 13.13
N GLU A 89 -2.08 7.51 13.57
CA GLU A 89 -1.16 6.39 13.76
C GLU A 89 -0.84 5.57 12.49
N LYS A 90 -1.26 6.02 11.31
CA LYS A 90 -0.92 5.36 10.05
C LYS A 90 0.36 5.92 9.47
N LEU A 91 1.36 5.07 9.27
CA LEU A 91 2.58 5.43 8.56
C LEU A 91 2.43 5.09 7.07
N VAL A 92 2.58 6.10 6.21
CA VAL A 92 2.44 5.96 4.76
C VAL A 92 3.68 6.47 4.05
N TRP A 93 4.15 5.72 3.05
CA TRP A 93 5.17 6.20 2.12
C TRP A 93 4.96 5.62 0.73
N HIS A 94 5.57 6.28 -0.26
CA HIS A 94 5.67 5.77 -1.62
C HIS A 94 7.11 5.43 -1.99
N CYS A 95 7.31 4.76 -3.12
CA CYS A 95 8.64 4.39 -3.61
C CYS A 95 9.12 5.18 -4.84
N SER A 96 8.44 6.25 -5.26
CA SER A 96 8.97 7.18 -6.26
C SER A 96 10.26 7.84 -5.78
N GLY A 97 11.28 7.85 -6.64
CA GLY A 97 12.51 8.63 -6.44
C GLY A 97 12.45 10.04 -7.04
N LEU A 98 11.39 10.37 -7.78
CA LEU A 98 11.18 11.67 -8.43
C LEU A 98 10.30 12.58 -7.58
N LEU A 99 9.26 12.02 -6.98
CA LEU A 99 8.22 12.77 -6.29
C LEU A 99 8.56 12.95 -4.81
N PRO A 100 8.38 14.16 -4.24
CA PRO A 100 8.57 14.40 -2.83
C PRO A 100 7.39 13.86 -2.00
N SER A 101 7.64 13.55 -0.73
CA SER A 101 6.63 13.03 0.21
C SER A 101 5.38 13.91 0.34
N ARG A 102 5.50 15.23 0.10
CA ARG A 102 4.35 16.17 0.07
C ARG A 102 3.23 15.77 -0.90
N ILE A 103 3.51 14.89 -1.87
CA ILE A 103 2.45 14.32 -2.72
C ILE A 103 1.40 13.54 -1.91
N LEU A 104 1.76 13.08 -0.71
CA LEU A 104 0.89 12.41 0.25
C LEU A 104 0.24 13.39 1.26
N ASP A 105 0.37 14.71 1.08
CA ASP A 105 -0.26 15.72 1.94
C ASP A 105 -1.77 15.51 2.15
N PRO A 106 -2.57 14.99 1.19
CA PRO A 106 -3.96 14.63 1.45
C PRO A 106 -4.15 13.67 2.62
N LEU A 107 -3.23 12.72 2.82
CA LEU A 107 -3.25 11.76 3.93
C LEU A 107 -2.75 12.41 5.22
N LYS A 108 -1.72 13.24 5.13
CA LYS A 108 -1.20 14.01 6.27
C LYS A 108 -2.27 14.93 6.86
N ALA A 109 -3.09 15.57 6.01
CA ALA A 109 -4.22 16.37 6.43
C ALA A 109 -5.30 15.57 7.19
N LYS A 110 -5.23 14.23 7.15
CA LYS A 110 -6.10 13.30 7.86
C LYS A 110 -5.42 12.60 9.06
N GLY A 111 -4.18 12.97 9.39
CA GLY A 111 -3.47 12.46 10.57
C GLY A 111 -2.34 11.45 10.34
N ALA A 112 -1.99 11.16 9.08
CA ALA A 112 -0.85 10.30 8.72
C ALA A 112 0.52 10.94 9.03
#